data_AF-A0A7C9N6E4-F1
#
_entry.id   AF-A0A7C9N6E4-F1
#
_cell.length_a   1.000
_cell.length_b   1.000
_cell.length_c   1.000
_cell.angle_alpha   90.00
_cell.angle_beta   90.00
_cell.angle_gamma   90.00
#
_symmetry.space_group_name_H-M   'P 1'
#
loop_
_entity.id
_entity.type
_entity.pdbx_description
1 polymer ?
#
loop_
_entity_poly.entity_id
_entity_poly.type
_entity_poly.pdbx_seq_one_letter_code
_entity_poly.pdbx_strand_id
1 'polypeptide(L)'
;MPRTPIKQPDFLPMTRAEMDRLGWDSLDVLLVSGDAYVDHPSFGASLLGRWLVSHGYKTGIVAQPRWDLPPGDPGDVAAMGRPRLFAGVTAGALDSMLAHYTAFRKKRSDDAYTPGGAAGARPNRACLVYTNLVRRAFPGLPVALGGIEASLRRVSHYDFWSQSLRKSILLDAKASVVLYGMAEHSILALAQELDRLEETGGELVTVLAGLPGAAYARKAGDYPPDVPAGDILELPSHEALVAEPRLLIEATLACEGHMHHNRQTVVQRVGERMVVLTPPGEGLAGTELDAVYALPFSKQPHPSYDQRIPAADMIRGSLNIHRGCAGGCSFCTLALHQGRAIRSRSRGSVLAEAKRLTEVRGFDGSISDVGGPSANMWGGRCAGDMATCPRASCLTPTICKHFKVDQGAFVDLLEAVSGVPGVRHVRVASGWRMDLGLADPAALGRMVREFTGGQAKVAPEHTSDRVLRLMRKPPFAVFERFLELFSRESGRAGKEQYVVPYLMSAFPGCTVADMQAMAAWFAGRGWKPNQVQCFIPLPGTAAAAMYFAGLDLAGNPLHVADSDAERLHQHAVLGGAREKRLGGRGDGPPRHQGDRLRPQSAPAGRFPGGRKKEPRR
;
A
#
# COMPACT_ATOMS: atom_id res chain seq x y z
N MET A 1 30.13 -6.99 12.75
CA MET A 1 30.09 -5.61 13.33
C MET A 1 29.32 -4.72 12.36
N PRO A 2 28.65 -3.64 12.79
CA PRO A 2 28.03 -2.70 11.85
C PRO A 2 29.10 -2.15 10.90
N ARG A 3 28.80 -2.13 9.59
CA ARG A 3 29.70 -1.57 8.59
C ARG A 3 29.91 -0.09 8.82
N THR A 4 31.10 0.40 8.48
CA THR A 4 31.36 1.84 8.44
C THR A 4 30.42 2.48 7.40
N PRO A 5 29.64 3.52 7.78
CA PRO A 5 28.83 4.26 6.83
C PRO A 5 29.67 4.74 5.64
N ILE A 6 29.15 4.55 4.43
CA ILE A 6 29.80 5.07 3.21
C ILE A 6 29.17 6.41 2.82
N LYS A 7 29.95 7.22 2.10
CA LYS A 7 29.47 8.52 1.61
C LYS A 7 28.24 8.33 0.72
N GLN A 8 27.18 9.10 0.99
CA GLN A 8 25.99 9.13 0.14
C GLN A 8 26.36 9.65 -1.26
N PRO A 9 25.97 8.96 -2.33
CA PRO A 9 26.10 9.50 -3.67
C PRO A 9 25.01 10.55 -3.93
N ASP A 10 25.23 11.41 -4.93
CA ASP A 10 24.22 12.39 -5.36
C ASP A 10 22.94 11.70 -5.81
N PHE A 11 23.09 10.57 -6.51
CA PHE A 11 22.04 9.61 -6.85
C PHE A 11 22.59 8.19 -6.68
N LEU A 12 21.73 7.24 -6.31
CA LEU A 12 22.09 5.83 -6.33
C LEU A 12 22.39 5.41 -7.78
N PRO A 13 23.45 4.62 -8.04
CA PRO A 13 23.81 4.24 -9.40
C PRO A 13 22.69 3.41 -10.05
N MET A 14 22.42 3.70 -11.32
CA MET A 14 21.60 2.91 -12.22
C MET A 14 22.43 2.16 -13.27
N THR A 15 23.70 2.53 -13.43
CA THR A 15 24.61 2.03 -14.48
C THR A 15 25.99 1.66 -13.96
N ARG A 16 26.71 0.82 -14.70
CA ARG A 16 28.13 0.50 -14.43
C ARG A 16 29.00 1.76 -14.37
N ALA A 17 28.84 2.67 -15.32
CA ALA A 17 29.62 3.91 -15.38
C ALA A 17 29.40 4.82 -14.15
N GLU A 18 28.22 4.79 -13.53
CA GLU A 18 27.96 5.46 -12.26
C GLU A 18 28.65 4.76 -11.09
N MET A 19 28.66 3.43 -11.06
CA MET A 19 29.42 2.67 -10.07
C MET A 19 30.92 2.95 -10.16
N ASP A 20 31.48 3.01 -11.37
CA ASP A 20 32.90 3.30 -11.60
C ASP A 20 33.28 4.69 -11.07
N ARG A 21 32.41 5.70 -11.28
CA ARG A 21 32.58 7.04 -10.70
C ARG A 21 32.54 7.06 -9.16
N LEU A 22 31.84 6.11 -8.55
CA LEU A 22 31.78 5.94 -7.10
C LEU A 22 32.92 5.05 -6.56
N GLY A 23 33.74 4.45 -7.44
CA GLY A 23 34.75 3.47 -7.06
C GLY A 23 34.16 2.16 -6.55
N TRP A 24 33.00 1.76 -7.07
CA TRP A 24 32.30 0.54 -6.65
C TRP A 24 32.45 -0.56 -7.70
N ASP A 25 33.26 -1.58 -7.41
CA ASP A 25 33.42 -2.72 -8.33
C ASP A 25 32.17 -3.62 -8.38
N SER A 26 31.44 -3.70 -7.26
CA SER A 26 30.23 -4.49 -7.11
C SER A 26 29.21 -3.81 -6.19
N LEU A 27 27.94 -4.17 -6.34
CA LEU A 27 26.88 -3.84 -5.40
C LEU A 27 26.79 -4.90 -4.31
N ASP A 28 26.42 -4.50 -3.10
CA ASP A 28 25.93 -5.41 -2.07
C ASP A 28 24.46 -5.75 -2.33
N VAL A 29 23.67 -4.75 -2.70
CA VAL A 29 22.22 -4.85 -2.88
C VAL A 29 21.79 -4.21 -4.20
N LEU A 30 20.94 -4.90 -4.96
CA LEU A 30 20.28 -4.37 -6.14
C LEU A 30 18.80 -4.16 -5.85
N LEU A 31 18.27 -2.95 -6.06
CA LEU A 31 16.83 -2.69 -5.94
C LEU A 31 16.20 -2.58 -7.34
N VAL A 32 15.13 -3.33 -7.59
CA VAL A 32 14.36 -3.29 -8.83
C VAL A 32 12.99 -2.68 -8.54
N SER A 33 12.65 -1.61 -9.24
CA SER A 33 11.43 -0.82 -9.00
C SER A 33 10.56 -0.75 -10.25
N GLY A 34 9.24 -0.80 -10.07
CA GLY A 34 8.28 -0.49 -11.12
C GLY A 34 8.01 1.00 -11.35
N ASP A 35 8.52 1.87 -10.48
CA ASP A 35 8.50 3.33 -10.67
C ASP A 35 9.79 3.80 -11.34
N ALA A 36 9.74 4.94 -12.02
CA ALA A 36 10.94 5.71 -12.37
C ALA A 36 11.74 6.10 -11.11
N TYR A 37 13.05 6.25 -11.26
CA TYR A 37 13.92 6.66 -10.15
C TYR A 37 13.77 8.16 -9.87
N VAL A 38 12.96 8.49 -8.87
CA VAL A 38 12.90 9.83 -8.27
C VAL A 38 13.57 9.76 -6.91
N ASP A 39 14.61 10.57 -6.71
CA ASP A 39 15.37 10.57 -5.48
C ASP A 39 14.66 11.42 -4.41
N HIS A 40 13.60 10.84 -3.85
CA HIS A 40 12.73 11.47 -2.87
C HIS A 40 12.29 10.44 -1.81
N PRO A 41 12.12 10.83 -0.53
CA PRO A 41 11.68 9.92 0.53
C PRO A 41 10.25 9.37 0.38
N SER A 42 9.51 9.79 -0.65
CA SER A 42 8.17 9.28 -0.99
C SER A 42 8.23 8.08 -1.94
N PHE A 43 9.40 7.80 -2.50
CA PHE A 43 9.65 6.65 -3.37
C PHE A 43 10.37 5.58 -2.55
N GLY A 44 9.70 4.47 -2.27
CA GLY A 44 10.17 3.45 -1.34
C GLY A 44 11.55 2.88 -1.71
N ALA A 45 11.79 2.60 -2.99
CA ALA A 45 13.09 2.09 -3.45
C ALA A 45 14.23 3.10 -3.21
N SER A 46 13.99 4.38 -3.53
CA SER A 46 14.96 5.47 -3.28
C SER A 46 15.28 5.62 -1.80
N LEU A 47 14.24 5.61 -0.95
CA LEU A 47 14.39 5.72 0.49
C LEU A 47 15.20 4.56 1.07
N LEU A 48 14.82 3.31 0.75
CA LEU A 48 15.50 2.12 1.25
C LEU A 48 16.92 2.01 0.72
N GLY A 49 17.17 2.43 -0.53
CA GLY A 49 18.52 2.45 -1.09
C GLY A 49 19.44 3.43 -0.36
N ARG A 50 18.98 4.66 -0.10
CA ARG A 50 19.76 5.63 0.70
C ARG A 50 19.97 5.16 2.13
N TRP A 51 18.97 4.52 2.72
CA TRP A 51 19.06 3.90 4.05
C TRP A 51 20.13 2.81 4.11
N LEU A 52 20.19 1.92 3.12
CA LEU A 52 21.24 0.88 3.07
C LEU A 52 22.64 1.50 2.89
N VAL A 53 22.77 2.52 2.03
CA VAL A 53 24.04 3.25 1.84
C VAL A 53 24.48 3.95 3.13
N SER A 54 23.56 4.53 3.92
CA SER A 54 23.91 5.15 5.20
C SER A 54 24.40 4.14 6.24
N HIS A 55 24.17 2.84 6.01
CA HIS A 55 24.63 1.73 6.84
C HIS A 55 25.79 0.95 6.19
N GLY A 56 26.45 1.50 5.16
CA GLY A 56 27.65 0.92 4.59
C GLY A 56 27.44 -0.13 3.49
N TYR A 57 26.21 -0.25 2.94
CA TYR A 57 25.91 -1.19 1.85
C TYR A 57 25.84 -0.48 0.49
N LYS A 58 26.71 -0.88 -0.44
CA LYS A 58 26.73 -0.38 -1.82
C LYS A 58 25.44 -0.81 -2.51
N THR A 59 24.56 0.14 -2.81
CA THR A 59 23.21 -0.14 -3.30
C THR A 59 22.93 0.59 -4.60
N GLY A 60 22.44 -0.13 -5.61
CA GLY A 60 22.02 0.44 -6.90
C GLY A 60 20.54 0.21 -7.19
N ILE A 61 19.98 0.96 -8.14
CA ILE A 61 18.57 0.88 -8.55
C ILE A 61 18.45 0.56 -10.04
N VAL A 62 17.58 -0.39 -10.38
CA VAL A 62 17.07 -0.60 -11.74
C VAL A 62 15.59 -0.22 -11.75
N ALA A 63 15.28 0.89 -12.41
CA ALA A 63 13.93 1.44 -12.51
C ALA A 63 13.28 1.04 -13.84
N GLN A 64 12.09 0.45 -13.78
CA GLN A 64 11.29 0.05 -14.94
C GLN A 64 12.06 -0.81 -15.97
N PRO A 65 12.71 -1.91 -15.53
CA PRO A 65 13.47 -2.76 -16.45
C PRO A 65 12.55 -3.35 -17.51
N ARG A 66 13.07 -3.52 -18.73
CA ARG A 66 12.41 -4.31 -19.78
C ARG A 66 12.24 -5.75 -19.32
N TRP A 67 11.06 -6.31 -19.54
CA TRP A 67 10.76 -7.72 -19.20
C TRP A 67 10.49 -8.60 -20.41
N ASP A 68 10.13 -8.03 -21.55
CA ASP A 68 10.03 -8.75 -22.81
C ASP A 68 11.43 -8.84 -23.44
N LEU A 69 12.23 -9.76 -22.90
CA LEU A 69 13.62 -9.92 -23.26
C LEU A 69 13.79 -11.07 -24.26
N PRO A 70 14.58 -10.89 -25.33
CA PRO A 70 14.91 -12.00 -26.22
C PRO A 70 15.69 -13.10 -25.47
N PRO A 71 15.71 -14.34 -26.00
CA PRO A 71 16.53 -15.41 -25.45
C PRO A 71 18.01 -15.00 -25.37
N GLY A 72 18.67 -15.28 -24.25
CA GLY A 72 20.08 -14.96 -24.03
C GLY A 72 20.38 -13.53 -23.55
N ASP A 73 19.43 -12.58 -23.66
CA ASP A 73 19.60 -11.23 -23.11
C ASP A 73 19.52 -11.28 -21.56
N PRO A 74 20.54 -10.80 -20.82
CA PRO A 74 20.53 -10.76 -19.37
C PRO A 74 19.63 -9.64 -18.81
N GLY A 75 19.19 -8.71 -19.66
CA GLY A 75 18.28 -7.62 -19.33
C GLY A 75 18.91 -6.51 -18.48
N ASP A 76 18.11 -5.49 -18.23
CA ASP A 76 18.58 -4.28 -17.53
C ASP A 76 18.98 -4.57 -16.07
N VAL A 77 18.45 -5.65 -15.48
CA VAL A 77 18.83 -6.12 -14.13
C VAL A 77 20.29 -6.53 -14.03
N ALA A 78 20.95 -6.85 -15.14
CA ALA A 78 22.36 -7.22 -15.20
C ALA A 78 23.31 -6.05 -15.48
N ALA A 79 22.79 -4.85 -15.75
CA ALA A 79 23.59 -3.69 -16.16
C ALA A 79 24.68 -3.30 -15.14
N MET A 80 24.42 -3.52 -13.85
CA MET A 80 25.33 -3.26 -12.74
C MET A 80 26.01 -4.53 -12.18
N GLY A 81 25.92 -5.64 -12.91
CA GLY A 81 26.43 -6.94 -12.49
C GLY A 81 25.66 -7.57 -11.34
N ARG A 82 26.11 -8.75 -10.92
CA ARG A 82 25.48 -9.50 -9.83
C ARG A 82 25.75 -8.81 -8.49
N PRO A 83 24.71 -8.48 -7.69
CA PRO A 83 24.91 -8.00 -6.32
C PRO A 83 25.41 -9.14 -5.42
N ARG A 84 26.17 -8.81 -4.40
CA ARG A 84 26.76 -9.79 -3.48
C ARG A 84 25.70 -10.46 -2.59
N LEU A 85 24.86 -9.69 -1.90
CA LEU A 85 23.95 -10.21 -0.87
C LEU A 85 22.59 -10.63 -1.41
N PHE A 86 21.83 -9.70 -2.00
CA PHE A 86 20.47 -9.97 -2.48
C PHE A 86 19.97 -8.92 -3.48
N ALA A 87 18.85 -9.23 -4.14
CA ALA A 87 18.06 -8.26 -4.89
C ALA A 87 16.72 -7.98 -4.18
N GLY A 88 16.41 -6.71 -3.97
CA GLY A 88 15.10 -6.23 -3.53
C GLY A 88 14.21 -5.92 -4.73
N VAL A 89 12.96 -6.37 -4.72
CA VAL A 89 12.00 -6.16 -5.83
C VAL A 89 10.72 -5.54 -5.31
N THR A 90 10.27 -4.46 -5.95
CA THR A 90 8.99 -3.81 -5.66
C THR A 90 8.26 -3.43 -6.94
N ALA A 91 6.93 -3.48 -6.89
CA ALA A 91 6.10 -2.91 -7.95
C ALA A 91 6.18 -1.38 -7.99
N GLY A 92 6.73 -0.72 -6.97
CA GLY A 92 6.76 0.74 -6.83
C GLY A 92 5.83 1.26 -5.71
N ALA A 93 5.47 2.54 -5.77
CA ALA A 93 4.60 3.22 -4.82
C ALA A 93 3.14 2.76 -4.91
N LEU A 94 2.75 2.17 -6.04
CA LEU A 94 1.41 1.62 -6.29
C LEU A 94 1.49 0.15 -6.71
N ASP A 95 0.43 -0.59 -6.39
CA ASP A 95 0.18 -1.91 -6.96
C ASP A 95 0.15 -1.88 -8.49
N SER A 96 0.83 -2.82 -9.16
CA SER A 96 0.96 -2.80 -10.63
C SER A 96 -0.38 -2.98 -11.35
N MET A 97 -1.33 -3.69 -10.74
CA MET A 97 -2.65 -3.87 -11.34
C MET A 97 -3.49 -2.58 -11.20
N LEU A 98 -3.38 -1.87 -10.08
CA LEU A 98 -4.02 -0.55 -9.91
C LEU A 98 -3.40 0.52 -10.83
N ALA A 99 -2.10 0.42 -11.11
CA ALA A 99 -1.41 1.29 -12.06
C ALA A 99 -1.91 1.08 -13.50
N HIS A 100 -2.32 -0.14 -13.87
CA HIS A 100 -2.77 -0.43 -15.24
C HIS A 100 -4.28 -0.44 -15.43
N TYR A 101 -5.08 -0.71 -14.39
CA TYR A 101 -6.51 -0.92 -14.55
C TYR A 101 -7.35 0.01 -13.69
N THR A 102 -8.52 0.38 -14.22
CA THR A 102 -9.58 1.05 -13.47
C THR A 102 -10.41 0.04 -12.67
N ALA A 103 -11.32 0.54 -11.82
CA ALA A 103 -12.25 -0.28 -11.06
C ALA A 103 -13.21 -1.13 -11.92
N PHE A 104 -13.33 -0.80 -13.21
CA PHE A 104 -14.11 -1.53 -14.23
C PHE A 104 -13.22 -2.32 -15.18
N ARG A 105 -11.98 -2.64 -14.76
CA ARG A 105 -11.00 -3.45 -15.50
C ARG A 105 -10.63 -2.89 -16.89
N LYS A 106 -10.80 -1.58 -17.10
CA LYS A 106 -10.32 -0.91 -18.31
C LYS A 106 -8.86 -0.54 -18.12
N LYS A 107 -8.07 -0.66 -19.20
CA LYS A 107 -6.67 -0.21 -19.17
C LYS A 107 -6.62 1.30 -19.02
N ARG A 108 -5.72 1.78 -18.16
CA ARG A 108 -5.35 3.20 -18.05
C ARG A 108 -4.45 3.58 -19.22
N SER A 109 -4.56 4.82 -19.65
CA SER A 109 -3.70 5.42 -20.68
C SER A 109 -2.51 6.16 -20.11
N ASP A 110 -2.46 6.32 -18.78
CA ASP A 110 -1.48 7.10 -18.05
C ASP A 110 -0.89 6.33 -16.85
N ASP A 111 0.33 6.69 -16.47
CA ASP A 111 0.98 6.29 -15.21
C ASP A 111 1.81 7.45 -14.65
N ALA A 112 1.41 7.96 -13.49
CA ALA A 112 2.05 9.10 -12.85
C ALA A 112 3.52 8.83 -12.44
N TYR A 113 3.93 7.57 -12.30
CA TYR A 113 5.26 7.17 -11.86
C TYR A 113 6.22 6.84 -13.01
N THR A 114 5.80 7.07 -14.25
CA THR A 114 6.57 6.77 -15.47
C THR A 114 7.01 8.07 -16.16
N PRO A 115 8.19 8.12 -16.83
CA PRO A 115 8.59 9.28 -17.63
C PRO A 115 7.55 9.58 -18.71
N GLY A 116 7.22 10.86 -18.87
CA GLY A 116 6.18 11.32 -19.79
C GLY A 116 4.75 11.02 -19.34
N GLY A 117 4.56 10.36 -18.19
CA GLY A 117 3.24 9.91 -17.75
C GLY A 117 2.69 8.73 -18.56
N ALA A 118 3.54 8.04 -19.33
CA ALA A 118 3.12 6.99 -20.25
C ALA A 118 2.69 5.71 -19.53
N ALA A 119 1.59 5.08 -19.96
CA ALA A 119 1.23 3.76 -19.49
C ALA A 119 2.10 2.66 -20.12
N GLY A 120 2.21 1.52 -19.43
CA GLY A 120 2.79 0.29 -19.98
C GLY A 120 4.28 0.10 -19.74
N ALA A 121 4.93 0.94 -18.92
CA ALA A 121 6.34 0.79 -18.52
C ALA A 121 6.56 -0.14 -17.30
N ARG A 122 5.48 -0.76 -16.80
CA ARG A 122 5.51 -1.79 -15.76
C ARG A 122 4.72 -3.00 -16.26
N PRO A 123 5.05 -4.24 -15.87
CA PRO A 123 4.22 -5.39 -16.18
C PRO A 123 3.12 -5.58 -15.14
N ASN A 124 2.06 -6.29 -15.52
CA ASN A 124 1.08 -6.79 -14.56
C ASN A 124 1.76 -7.73 -13.56
N ARG A 125 1.45 -7.58 -12.27
CA ARG A 125 2.08 -8.33 -11.18
C ARG A 125 3.60 -8.20 -11.23
N ALA A 126 4.05 -6.95 -11.25
CA ALA A 126 5.45 -6.57 -11.45
C ALA A 126 6.41 -7.33 -10.54
N CYS A 127 6.05 -7.57 -9.28
CA CYS A 127 6.89 -8.35 -8.36
C CYS A 127 7.19 -9.77 -8.88
N LEU A 128 6.23 -10.44 -9.52
CA LEU A 128 6.42 -11.78 -10.10
C LEU A 128 7.40 -11.72 -11.28
N VAL A 129 7.16 -10.78 -12.20
CA VAL A 129 7.93 -10.65 -13.43
C VAL A 129 9.37 -10.26 -13.13
N TYR A 130 9.57 -9.24 -12.31
CA TYR A 130 10.91 -8.77 -11.95
C TYR A 130 11.69 -9.78 -11.10
N THR A 131 11.02 -10.57 -10.25
CA THR A 131 11.67 -11.70 -9.57
C THR A 131 12.19 -12.72 -10.57
N ASN A 132 11.41 -13.06 -11.60
CA ASN A 132 11.85 -13.98 -12.64
C ASN A 132 13.03 -13.44 -13.44
N LEU A 133 13.06 -12.14 -13.75
CA LEU A 133 14.20 -11.48 -14.40
C LEU A 133 15.47 -11.64 -13.56
N VAL A 134 15.40 -11.27 -12.28
CA VAL A 134 16.52 -11.39 -11.34
C VAL A 134 17.00 -12.84 -11.21
N ARG A 135 16.08 -13.81 -11.07
CA ARG A 135 16.44 -15.22 -10.94
C ARG A 135 17.08 -15.80 -12.21
N ARG A 136 16.66 -15.32 -13.39
CA ARG A 136 17.26 -15.70 -14.69
C ARG A 136 18.67 -15.12 -14.81
N ALA A 137 18.85 -13.84 -14.48
CA ALA A 137 20.14 -13.18 -14.58
C ALA A 137 21.14 -13.69 -13.52
N PHE A 138 20.64 -13.98 -12.30
CA PHE A 138 21.46 -14.30 -11.14
C PHE A 138 20.95 -15.57 -10.41
N PRO A 139 21.19 -16.77 -10.96
CA PRO A 139 20.82 -18.02 -10.30
C PRO A 139 21.38 -18.10 -8.87
N GLY A 140 20.56 -18.57 -7.93
CA GLY A 140 20.92 -18.70 -6.51
C GLY A 140 20.99 -17.39 -5.70
N LEU A 141 20.81 -16.22 -6.31
CA LEU A 141 20.75 -14.96 -5.55
C LEU A 141 19.45 -14.90 -4.73
N PRO A 142 19.50 -14.56 -3.42
CA PRO A 142 18.30 -14.29 -2.65
C PRO A 142 17.50 -13.12 -3.24
N VAL A 143 16.18 -13.28 -3.30
CA VAL A 143 15.26 -12.22 -3.76
C VAL A 143 14.28 -11.87 -2.65
N ALA A 144 14.27 -10.60 -2.25
CA ALA A 144 13.36 -10.04 -1.26
C ALA A 144 12.30 -9.18 -1.94
N LEU A 145 11.03 -9.57 -1.82
CA LEU A 145 9.91 -8.77 -2.30
C LEU A 145 9.52 -7.72 -1.25
N GLY A 146 9.11 -6.54 -1.70
CA GLY A 146 8.62 -5.47 -0.82
C GLY A 146 7.54 -4.61 -1.45
N GLY A 147 7.16 -3.55 -0.73
CA GLY A 147 6.13 -2.60 -1.16
C GLY A 147 4.69 -3.11 -0.98
N ILE A 148 3.73 -2.29 -1.41
CA ILE A 148 2.30 -2.53 -1.21
C ILE A 148 1.85 -3.83 -1.91
N GLU A 149 2.27 -4.05 -3.16
CA GLU A 149 1.87 -5.22 -3.94
C GLU A 149 2.22 -6.55 -3.24
N ALA A 150 3.45 -6.65 -2.73
CA ALA A 150 3.92 -7.86 -2.06
C ALA A 150 3.36 -7.98 -0.63
N SER A 151 3.37 -6.88 0.13
CA SER A 151 2.89 -6.85 1.52
C SER A 151 1.46 -7.35 1.63
N LEU A 152 0.57 -6.91 0.74
CA LEU A 152 -0.85 -7.26 0.78
C LEU A 152 -1.16 -8.67 0.26
N ARG A 153 -0.18 -9.33 -0.36
CA ARG A 153 -0.31 -10.68 -0.94
C ARG A 153 0.59 -11.71 -0.25
N ARG A 154 1.10 -11.39 0.95
CA ARG A 154 1.98 -12.27 1.73
C ARG A 154 1.34 -13.59 2.18
N VAL A 155 0.01 -13.65 2.22
CA VAL A 155 -0.79 -14.87 2.47
C VAL A 155 -1.85 -15.02 1.37
N SER A 156 -2.65 -16.08 1.43
CA SER A 156 -3.79 -16.28 0.54
C SER A 156 -4.76 -15.10 0.60
N HIS A 157 -5.20 -14.63 -0.56
CA HIS A 157 -5.99 -13.40 -0.67
C HIS A 157 -6.95 -13.48 -1.86
N TYR A 158 -8.04 -12.72 -1.80
CA TYR A 158 -8.90 -12.49 -2.96
C TYR A 158 -8.22 -11.56 -3.96
N ASP A 159 -8.17 -11.98 -5.22
CA ASP A 159 -7.64 -11.21 -6.34
C ASP A 159 -8.78 -10.79 -7.25
N PHE A 160 -9.16 -9.51 -7.17
CA PHE A 160 -10.28 -8.92 -7.91
C PHE A 160 -10.16 -9.09 -9.44
N TRP A 161 -8.94 -9.12 -9.96
CA TRP A 161 -8.66 -9.16 -11.40
C TRP A 161 -8.91 -10.54 -12.01
N SER A 162 -8.53 -11.60 -11.28
CA SER A 162 -8.79 -12.98 -11.68
C SER A 162 -10.09 -13.55 -11.10
N GLN A 163 -10.76 -12.82 -10.21
CA GLN A 163 -11.98 -13.25 -9.51
C GLN A 163 -11.80 -14.58 -8.80
N SER A 164 -10.64 -14.75 -8.16
CA SER A 164 -10.29 -16.01 -7.49
C SER A 164 -9.44 -15.75 -6.25
N LEU A 165 -9.38 -16.76 -5.38
CA LEU A 165 -8.38 -16.79 -4.32
C LEU A 165 -7.03 -17.17 -4.92
N ARG A 166 -6.02 -16.35 -4.65
CA ARG A 166 -4.63 -16.66 -4.97
C ARG A 166 -3.87 -17.05 -3.72
N LYS A 167 -2.82 -17.85 -3.93
CA LYS A 167 -1.83 -18.21 -2.92
C LYS A 167 -0.96 -16.99 -2.58
N SER A 168 -0.10 -17.15 -1.58
CA SER A 168 0.92 -16.14 -1.26
C SER A 168 1.79 -15.82 -2.48
N ILE A 169 2.03 -14.53 -2.72
CA ILE A 169 2.92 -14.05 -3.78
C ILE A 169 4.34 -14.60 -3.64
N LEU A 170 4.78 -14.92 -2.42
CA LEU A 170 6.07 -15.56 -2.15
C LEU A 170 6.20 -16.87 -2.93
N LEU A 171 5.15 -17.70 -2.88
CA LEU A 171 5.13 -19.03 -3.48
C LEU A 171 5.02 -18.95 -5.00
N ASP A 172 4.25 -17.99 -5.51
CA ASP A 172 4.06 -17.72 -6.95
C ASP A 172 5.35 -17.16 -7.58
N ALA A 173 6.00 -16.20 -6.91
CA ALA A 173 7.25 -15.58 -7.39
C ALA A 173 8.46 -16.50 -7.25
N LYS A 174 8.39 -17.50 -6.36
CA LYS A 174 9.56 -18.27 -5.89
C LYS A 174 10.66 -17.33 -5.35
N ALA A 175 10.24 -16.26 -4.68
CA ALA A 175 11.14 -15.36 -3.96
C ALA A 175 11.64 -16.03 -2.67
N SER A 176 12.73 -15.53 -2.11
CA SER A 176 13.27 -16.03 -0.84
C SER A 176 12.42 -15.54 0.34
N VAL A 177 12.01 -14.26 0.30
CA VAL A 177 11.26 -13.62 1.38
C VAL A 177 10.38 -12.48 0.85
N VAL A 178 9.26 -12.22 1.53
CA VAL A 178 8.54 -10.94 1.43
C VAL A 178 8.82 -10.14 2.70
N LEU A 179 9.41 -8.95 2.56
CA LEU A 179 9.52 -7.98 3.65
C LEU A 179 8.25 -7.12 3.61
N TYR A 180 7.32 -7.38 4.52
CA TYR A 180 6.01 -6.76 4.50
C TYR A 180 5.92 -5.60 5.50
N GLY A 181 5.14 -4.58 5.12
CA GLY A 181 5.00 -3.36 5.88
C GLY A 181 6.09 -2.32 5.57
N MET A 182 6.48 -1.52 6.56
CA MET A 182 7.59 -0.56 6.46
C MET A 182 8.91 -1.29 6.71
N ALA A 183 9.70 -1.48 5.66
CA ALA A 183 10.78 -2.46 5.64
C ALA A 183 12.17 -1.91 6.01
N GLU A 184 12.31 -0.68 6.53
CA GLU A 184 13.61 -0.09 6.85
C GLU A 184 14.44 -0.96 7.81
N HIS A 185 13.84 -1.46 8.88
CA HIS A 185 14.49 -2.40 9.80
C HIS A 185 14.71 -3.77 9.15
N SER A 186 13.69 -4.30 8.47
CA SER A 186 13.72 -5.64 7.88
C SER A 186 14.77 -5.77 6.78
N ILE A 187 14.91 -4.77 5.91
CA ILE A 187 15.87 -4.81 4.79
C ILE A 187 17.31 -4.61 5.28
N LEU A 188 17.50 -3.78 6.31
CA LEU A 188 18.80 -3.59 6.93
C LEU A 188 19.23 -4.85 7.69
N ALA A 189 18.31 -5.45 8.45
CA ALA A 189 18.54 -6.72 9.12
C ALA A 189 18.88 -7.81 8.10
N LEU A 190 18.13 -7.92 6.99
CA LEU A 190 18.45 -8.87 5.93
C LEU A 190 19.86 -8.67 5.38
N ALA A 191 20.27 -7.43 5.11
CA ALA A 191 21.62 -7.13 4.65
C ALA A 191 22.69 -7.55 5.68
N GLN A 192 22.49 -7.20 6.95
CA GLN A 192 23.42 -7.52 8.05
C GLN A 192 23.54 -9.02 8.31
N GLU A 193 22.42 -9.74 8.31
CA GLU A 193 22.38 -11.17 8.55
C GLU A 193 22.98 -11.96 7.39
N LEU A 194 22.71 -11.58 6.13
CA LEU A 194 23.35 -12.21 4.97
C LEU A 194 24.86 -11.94 4.92
N ASP A 195 25.28 -10.72 5.28
CA ASP A 195 26.70 -10.38 5.36
C ASP A 195 27.42 -11.26 6.39
N ARG A 196 26.80 -11.48 7.55
CA ARG A 196 27.32 -12.40 8.56
C ARG A 196 27.30 -13.85 8.10
N LEU A 197 26.26 -14.26 7.39
CA LEU A 197 26.11 -15.62 6.86
C LEU A 197 27.24 -15.97 5.88
N GLU A 198 27.70 -15.01 5.07
CA GLU A 198 28.87 -15.22 4.19
C GLU A 198 30.16 -15.49 4.98
N GLU A 199 30.31 -14.90 6.17
CA GLU A 199 31.48 -15.09 7.04
C GLU A 199 31.41 -16.40 7.85
N THR A 200 30.24 -16.70 8.43
CA THR A 200 30.09 -17.80 9.39
C THR A 200 29.55 -19.09 8.78
N GLY A 201 29.00 -19.03 7.58
CA GLY A 201 28.15 -20.08 7.02
C GLY A 201 26.81 -20.21 7.74
N GLY A 202 25.94 -21.07 7.21
CA GLY A 202 24.62 -21.37 7.78
C GLY A 202 23.52 -21.45 6.72
N GLU A 203 22.28 -21.60 7.17
CA GLU A 203 21.10 -21.74 6.32
C GLU A 203 20.35 -20.41 6.17
N LEU A 204 19.98 -20.06 4.95
CA LEU A 204 19.19 -18.84 4.66
C LEU A 204 17.89 -18.80 5.47
N VAL A 205 17.23 -19.94 5.69
CA VAL A 205 15.97 -20.00 6.44
C VAL A 205 16.12 -19.49 7.88
N THR A 206 17.27 -19.69 8.51
CA THR A 206 17.55 -19.20 9.87
C THR A 206 17.63 -17.68 9.88
N VAL A 207 18.29 -17.09 8.87
CA VAL A 207 18.30 -15.63 8.67
C VAL A 207 16.87 -15.12 8.54
N LEU A 208 16.08 -15.69 7.63
CA LEU A 208 14.72 -15.22 7.36
C LEU A 208 13.79 -15.32 8.57
N ALA A 209 13.95 -16.36 9.40
CA ALA A 209 13.17 -16.56 10.61
C ALA A 209 13.45 -15.51 11.69
N GLY A 210 14.64 -14.92 11.70
CA GLY A 210 15.03 -13.86 12.65
C GLY A 210 14.66 -12.43 12.22
N LEU A 211 14.17 -12.24 10.99
CA LEU A 211 13.86 -10.90 10.49
C LEU A 211 12.52 -10.39 11.04
N PRO A 212 12.41 -9.10 11.39
CA PRO A 212 11.11 -8.47 11.61
C PRO A 212 10.35 -8.35 10.27
N GLY A 213 9.05 -8.60 10.29
CA GLY A 213 8.18 -8.33 9.14
C GLY A 213 8.50 -9.15 7.90
N ALA A 214 8.87 -10.42 8.07
CA ALA A 214 9.24 -11.32 6.99
C ALA A 214 8.19 -12.40 6.76
N ALA A 215 7.87 -12.69 5.50
CA ALA A 215 7.17 -13.90 5.10
C ALA A 215 8.10 -14.81 4.29
N TYR A 216 8.28 -16.05 4.74
CA TYR A 216 9.14 -17.06 4.10
C TYR A 216 8.43 -18.42 4.06
N ALA A 217 8.97 -19.38 3.31
CA ALA A 217 8.33 -20.67 3.09
C ALA A 217 9.09 -21.81 3.80
N ARG A 218 8.35 -22.74 4.40
CA ARG A 218 8.83 -24.02 4.93
C ARG A 218 8.01 -25.18 4.36
N LYS A 219 8.41 -26.42 4.63
CA LYS A 219 7.58 -27.60 4.32
C LYS A 219 6.32 -27.58 5.20
N ALA A 220 5.21 -28.14 4.71
CA ALA A 220 4.02 -28.27 5.55
C ALA A 220 4.34 -29.12 6.79
N GLY A 221 3.90 -28.67 7.98
CA GLY A 221 4.16 -29.34 9.26
C GLY A 221 5.54 -29.05 9.87
N ASP A 222 6.43 -28.37 9.15
CA ASP A 222 7.74 -27.94 9.65
C ASP A 222 7.60 -26.56 10.33
N TYR A 223 6.98 -26.55 11.52
CA TYR A 223 6.77 -25.33 12.30
C TYR A 223 8.11 -24.74 12.78
N PRO A 224 8.23 -23.40 12.91
CA PRO A 224 9.45 -22.78 13.43
C PRO A 224 9.79 -23.33 14.83
N PRO A 225 10.96 -23.99 15.01
CA PRO A 225 11.27 -24.71 16.24
C PRO A 225 11.52 -23.77 17.43
N ASP A 226 11.98 -22.55 17.16
CA ASP A 226 12.34 -21.55 18.19
C ASP A 226 11.16 -20.68 18.63
N VAL A 227 9.95 -20.93 18.08
CA VAL A 227 8.74 -20.17 18.44
C VAL A 227 7.86 -21.02 19.35
N PRO A 228 7.54 -20.55 20.57
CA PRO A 228 6.61 -21.26 21.46
C PRO A 228 5.25 -21.50 20.79
N ALA A 229 4.66 -22.68 21.00
CA ALA A 229 3.39 -23.06 20.36
C ALA A 229 2.25 -22.05 20.63
N GLY A 230 2.20 -21.45 21.82
CA GLY A 230 1.21 -20.41 22.17
C GLY A 230 1.39 -19.07 21.44
N ASP A 231 2.54 -18.87 20.80
CA ASP A 231 2.88 -17.67 20.03
C ASP A 231 2.75 -17.91 18.52
N ILE A 232 2.32 -19.10 18.10
CA ILE A 232 1.99 -19.43 16.72
C ILE A 232 0.49 -19.23 16.48
N LEU A 233 0.15 -18.37 15.53
CA LEU A 233 -1.22 -18.17 15.03
C LEU A 233 -1.37 -18.88 13.68
N GLU A 234 -2.12 -19.98 13.65
CA GLU A 234 -2.39 -20.73 12.42
C GLU A 234 -3.63 -20.18 11.72
N LEU A 235 -3.47 -19.76 10.46
CA LEU A 235 -4.57 -19.37 9.58
C LEU A 235 -5.18 -20.60 8.91
N PRO A 236 -6.47 -20.54 8.51
CA PRO A 236 -7.04 -21.52 7.59
C PRO A 236 -6.15 -21.73 6.37
N SER A 237 -5.98 -22.99 5.95
CA SER A 237 -5.18 -23.35 4.78
C SER A 237 -5.78 -22.74 3.51
N HIS A 238 -4.96 -22.55 2.48
CA HIS A 238 -5.45 -22.08 1.19
C HIS A 238 -6.61 -22.93 0.66
N GLU A 239 -6.50 -24.25 0.79
CA GLU A 239 -7.51 -25.20 0.36
C GLU A 239 -8.82 -25.06 1.16
N ALA A 240 -8.73 -24.81 2.48
CA ALA A 240 -9.89 -24.54 3.31
C ALA A 240 -10.58 -23.22 2.92
N LEU A 241 -9.80 -22.17 2.64
CA LEU A 241 -10.34 -20.88 2.18
C LEU A 241 -11.08 -21.00 0.84
N VAL A 242 -10.61 -21.87 -0.06
CA VAL A 242 -11.28 -22.16 -1.34
C VAL A 242 -12.58 -22.93 -1.12
N ALA A 243 -12.61 -23.86 -0.15
CA ALA A 243 -13.80 -24.65 0.16
C ALA A 243 -14.88 -23.84 0.91
N GLU A 244 -14.48 -22.94 1.82
CA GLU A 244 -15.39 -22.16 2.65
C GLU A 244 -15.03 -20.66 2.63
N PRO A 245 -15.72 -19.85 1.80
CA PRO A 245 -15.42 -18.42 1.64
C PRO A 245 -15.44 -17.60 2.95
N ARG A 246 -16.25 -17.99 3.94
CA ARG A 246 -16.33 -17.32 5.25
C ARG A 246 -14.98 -17.32 5.97
N LEU A 247 -14.17 -18.35 5.80
CA LEU A 247 -12.85 -18.46 6.43
C LEU A 247 -11.87 -17.38 5.96
N LEU A 248 -12.11 -16.75 4.79
CA LEU A 248 -11.31 -15.60 4.35
C LEU A 248 -11.47 -14.41 5.28
N ILE A 249 -12.67 -14.19 5.83
CA ILE A 249 -12.92 -13.13 6.82
C ILE A 249 -12.10 -13.39 8.07
N GLU A 250 -12.15 -14.63 8.59
CA GLU A 250 -11.38 -15.04 9.76
C GLU A 250 -9.87 -14.84 9.55
N ALA A 251 -9.32 -15.37 8.46
CA ALA A 251 -7.90 -15.22 8.12
C ALA A 251 -7.49 -13.75 7.96
N THR A 252 -8.36 -12.91 7.38
CA THR A 252 -8.09 -11.49 7.18
C THR A 252 -8.08 -10.72 8.50
N LEU A 253 -9.03 -10.99 9.40
CA LEU A 253 -9.08 -10.35 10.72
C LEU A 253 -7.92 -10.80 11.61
N ALA A 254 -7.52 -12.07 11.53
CA ALA A 254 -6.31 -12.59 12.17
C ALA A 254 -5.06 -11.85 11.67
N CYS A 255 -4.93 -11.63 10.36
CA CYS A 255 -3.86 -10.83 9.77
C CYS A 255 -3.89 -9.35 10.18
N GLU A 256 -5.06 -8.72 10.29
CA GLU A 256 -5.21 -7.36 10.84
C GLU A 256 -4.73 -7.29 12.30
N GLY A 257 -5.13 -8.28 13.11
CA GLY A 257 -4.68 -8.43 14.49
C GLY A 257 -3.17 -8.60 14.60
N HIS A 258 -2.59 -9.51 13.80
CA HIS A 258 -1.15 -9.74 13.74
C HIS A 258 -0.35 -8.47 13.42
N MET A 259 -0.78 -7.69 12.41
CA MET A 259 -0.15 -6.41 12.09
C MET A 259 -0.23 -5.39 13.24
N HIS A 260 -1.29 -5.45 14.04
CA HIS A 260 -1.50 -4.51 15.13
C HIS A 260 -0.78 -4.90 16.42
N HIS A 261 -0.94 -6.15 16.84
CA HIS A 261 -0.43 -6.68 18.10
C HIS A 261 1.07 -6.89 18.06
N ASN A 262 1.64 -7.13 16.87
CA ASN A 262 3.08 -7.25 16.64
C ASN A 262 3.77 -8.23 17.60
N ARG A 263 3.24 -9.44 17.73
CA ARG A 263 3.66 -10.42 18.76
C ARG A 263 3.83 -11.84 18.24
N GLN A 264 2.79 -12.37 17.59
CA GLN A 264 2.74 -13.77 17.18
C GLN A 264 3.48 -14.01 15.87
N THR A 265 3.97 -15.23 15.68
CA THR A 265 4.33 -15.74 14.35
C THR A 265 3.06 -16.31 13.71
N VAL A 266 2.78 -15.93 12.47
CA VAL A 266 1.62 -16.44 11.74
C VAL A 266 2.04 -17.54 10.76
N VAL A 267 1.25 -18.60 10.65
CA VAL A 267 1.49 -19.67 9.67
C VAL A 267 0.26 -19.94 8.82
N GLN A 268 0.45 -20.24 7.54
CA GLN A 268 -0.61 -20.68 6.65
C GLN A 268 -0.14 -21.83 5.76
N ARG A 269 -0.85 -22.95 5.82
CA ARG A 269 -0.62 -24.12 4.95
C ARG A 269 -1.14 -23.87 3.53
N VAL A 270 -0.37 -24.30 2.54
CA VAL A 270 -0.68 -24.21 1.10
C VAL A 270 -0.13 -25.46 0.40
N GLY A 271 -0.97 -26.48 0.26
CA GLY A 271 -0.53 -27.83 -0.17
C GLY A 271 0.62 -28.37 0.70
N GLU A 272 1.69 -28.82 0.07
CA GLU A 272 2.90 -29.35 0.73
C GLU A 272 3.84 -28.29 1.32
N ARG A 273 3.46 -27.00 1.23
CA ARG A 273 4.24 -25.88 1.76
C ARG A 273 3.47 -25.16 2.87
N MET A 274 4.21 -24.40 3.66
CA MET A 274 3.67 -23.48 4.64
C MET A 274 4.35 -22.13 4.48
N VAL A 275 3.56 -21.06 4.53
CA VAL A 275 4.07 -19.69 4.61
C VAL A 275 4.11 -19.30 6.08
N VAL A 276 5.26 -18.83 6.53
CA VAL A 276 5.51 -18.36 7.89
C VAL A 276 5.72 -16.85 7.83
N LEU A 277 5.02 -16.11 8.68
CA LEU A 277 5.16 -14.66 8.86
C LEU A 277 5.72 -14.42 10.26
N THR A 278 6.91 -13.83 10.36
CA THR A 278 7.43 -13.32 11.63
C THR A 278 6.61 -12.10 12.07
N PRO A 279 6.63 -11.69 13.35
CA PRO A 279 6.01 -10.43 13.79
C PRO A 279 6.50 -9.24 12.94
N PRO A 280 5.65 -8.24 12.61
CA PRO A 280 6.02 -7.07 11.80
C PRO A 280 7.30 -6.34 12.24
N GLY A 281 7.63 -6.42 13.53
CA GLY A 281 8.68 -5.64 14.16
C GLY A 281 8.22 -4.23 14.52
N GLU A 282 8.99 -3.56 15.37
CA GLU A 282 8.74 -2.16 15.66
C GLU A 282 9.04 -1.31 14.42
N GLY A 283 8.10 -0.43 14.04
CA GLY A 283 8.38 0.62 13.08
C GLY A 283 9.30 1.68 13.69
N LEU A 284 10.06 2.38 12.84
CA LEU A 284 11.05 3.40 13.22
C LEU A 284 10.57 4.31 14.37
N ALA A 285 11.43 4.47 15.37
CA ALA A 285 11.29 5.50 16.38
C ALA A 285 11.34 6.90 15.75
N GLY A 286 10.88 7.93 16.48
CA GLY A 286 10.89 9.30 15.99
C GLY A 286 12.28 9.79 15.58
N THR A 287 13.31 9.42 16.34
CA THR A 287 14.73 9.75 16.05
C THR A 287 15.25 9.06 14.79
N GLU A 288 14.87 7.80 14.57
CA GLU A 288 15.26 7.06 13.37
C GLU A 288 14.53 7.59 12.14
N LEU A 289 13.25 7.93 12.28
CA LEU A 289 12.50 8.60 11.23
C LEU A 289 13.14 9.94 10.88
N ASP A 290 13.54 10.72 11.88
CA ASP A 290 14.27 11.97 11.67
C ASP A 290 15.58 11.76 10.91
N ALA A 291 16.34 10.71 11.25
CA ALA A 291 17.58 10.34 10.55
C ALA A 291 17.34 9.97 9.08
N VAL A 292 16.28 9.20 8.79
CA VAL A 292 15.90 8.86 7.41
C VAL A 292 15.60 10.12 6.59
N TYR A 293 14.80 11.05 7.12
CA TYR A 293 14.46 12.30 6.42
C TYR A 293 15.59 13.34 6.44
N ALA A 294 16.66 13.11 7.20
CA ALA A 294 17.89 13.91 7.16
C ALA A 294 18.84 13.47 6.03
N LEU A 295 18.64 12.29 5.43
CA LEU A 295 19.46 11.84 4.30
C LEU A 295 19.39 12.84 3.12
N PRO A 296 20.47 12.99 2.34
CA PRO A 296 20.61 14.04 1.33
C PRO A 296 19.87 13.67 0.03
N PHE A 297 18.54 13.61 0.09
CA PHE A 297 17.71 13.44 -1.10
C PHE A 297 17.79 14.68 -2.00
N SER A 298 18.05 14.49 -3.29
CA SER A 298 18.10 15.56 -4.28
C SER A 298 16.72 16.17 -4.57
N LYS A 299 15.64 15.46 -4.19
CA LYS A 299 14.23 15.80 -4.43
C LYS A 299 13.90 15.91 -5.93
N GLN A 300 14.72 15.28 -6.78
CA GLN A 300 14.62 15.36 -8.24
C GLN A 300 14.58 13.95 -8.87
N PRO A 301 13.99 13.82 -10.07
CA PRO A 301 14.23 12.67 -10.93
C PRO A 301 15.72 12.42 -11.17
N HIS A 302 16.08 11.16 -11.42
CA HIS A 302 17.42 10.82 -11.87
C HIS A 302 17.79 11.60 -13.16
N PRO A 303 19.04 12.09 -13.31
CA PRO A 303 19.43 12.90 -14.46
C PRO A 303 19.36 12.19 -15.83
N SER A 304 19.18 10.87 -15.86
CA SER A 304 18.99 10.12 -17.10
C SER A 304 17.62 10.31 -17.77
N TYR A 305 16.68 10.98 -17.11
CA TYR A 305 15.34 11.22 -17.65
C TYR A 305 15.25 12.58 -18.34
N ASP A 306 14.89 12.58 -19.62
CA ASP A 306 14.59 13.81 -20.37
C ASP A 306 13.11 14.24 -20.25
N GLN A 307 12.24 13.30 -19.85
CA GLN A 307 10.80 13.52 -19.76
C GLN A 307 10.34 13.81 -18.33
N ARG A 308 9.29 14.62 -18.22
CA ARG A 308 8.60 14.93 -16.96
C ARG A 308 8.03 13.67 -16.30
N ILE A 309 8.20 13.51 -14.99
CA ILE A 309 7.56 12.45 -14.19
C ILE A 309 6.45 13.09 -13.33
N PRO A 310 5.15 12.87 -13.62
CA PRO A 310 4.05 13.57 -12.95
C PRO A 310 4.05 13.45 -11.42
N ALA A 311 4.37 12.26 -10.90
CA ALA A 311 4.44 12.02 -9.45
C ALA A 311 5.52 12.87 -8.78
N ALA A 312 6.67 13.10 -9.45
CA ALA A 312 7.76 13.91 -8.91
C ALA A 312 7.34 15.37 -8.73
N ASP A 313 6.54 15.92 -9.65
CA ASP A 313 6.08 17.32 -9.53
C ASP A 313 5.04 17.49 -8.43
N MET A 314 4.16 16.51 -8.27
CA MET A 314 3.13 16.52 -7.23
C MET A 314 3.74 16.59 -5.82
N ILE A 315 4.86 15.90 -5.62
CA ILE A 315 5.52 15.73 -4.31
C ILE A 315 6.72 16.65 -4.09
N ARG A 316 7.17 17.39 -5.12
CA ARG A 316 8.38 18.21 -5.10
C ARG A 316 8.47 19.11 -3.87
N GLY A 317 7.38 19.84 -3.60
CA GLY A 317 7.27 20.77 -2.47
C GLY A 317 6.52 20.20 -1.27
N SER A 318 6.58 18.88 -1.03
CA SER A 318 5.83 18.22 0.06
C SER A 318 6.72 17.78 1.21
N LEU A 319 6.19 17.85 2.43
CA LEU A 319 6.81 17.37 3.65
C LEU A 319 5.95 16.26 4.26
N ASN A 320 6.50 15.05 4.35
CA ASN A 320 5.87 13.97 5.09
C ASN A 320 6.25 14.08 6.58
N ILE A 321 5.28 14.27 7.46
CA ILE A 321 5.52 14.53 8.89
C ILE A 321 5.29 13.30 9.78
N HIS A 322 4.57 12.29 9.29
CA HIS A 322 4.33 11.05 10.03
C HIS A 322 3.93 9.89 9.11
N ARG A 323 4.05 8.68 9.66
CA ARG A 323 3.57 7.42 9.08
C ARG A 323 2.58 6.74 10.01
N GLY A 324 1.85 5.77 9.46
CA GLY A 324 0.80 5.03 10.17
C GLY A 324 -0.56 5.73 10.09
N CYS A 325 -1.63 4.95 10.30
CA CYS A 325 -2.98 5.48 10.28
C CYS A 325 -3.86 4.82 11.35
N ALA A 326 -4.34 5.63 12.30
CA ALA A 326 -5.21 5.19 13.40
C ALA A 326 -6.65 4.84 12.94
N GLY A 327 -6.97 5.09 11.67
CA GLY A 327 -8.32 4.98 11.13
C GLY A 327 -8.87 3.56 11.04
N GLY A 328 -8.06 2.58 10.65
CA GLY A 328 -8.48 1.18 10.55
C GLY A 328 -9.67 0.93 9.61
N CYS A 329 -9.87 1.77 8.58
CA CYS A 329 -10.95 1.63 7.60
C CYS A 329 -10.86 0.26 6.91
N SER A 330 -11.98 -0.45 6.77
CA SER A 330 -12.00 -1.86 6.32
C SER A 330 -11.53 -2.07 4.87
N PHE A 331 -11.54 -1.02 4.04
CA PHE A 331 -11.07 -1.04 2.65
C PHE A 331 -9.65 -0.49 2.47
N CYS A 332 -9.06 0.08 3.51
CA CYS A 332 -7.80 0.80 3.39
C CYS A 332 -6.61 -0.10 3.71
N THR A 333 -5.56 0.00 2.90
CA THR A 333 -4.34 -0.78 3.05
C THR A 333 -3.31 -0.13 3.97
N LEU A 334 -3.51 1.14 4.36
CA LEU A 334 -2.56 1.89 5.18
C LEU A 334 -2.28 1.21 6.53
N ALA A 335 -3.31 0.74 7.24
CA ALA A 335 -3.12 0.06 8.52
C ALA A 335 -2.39 -1.29 8.37
N LEU A 336 -2.58 -1.96 7.23
CA LEU A 336 -1.94 -3.24 6.92
C LEU A 336 -0.49 -3.11 6.43
N HIS A 337 -0.10 -1.92 5.96
CA HIS A 337 1.23 -1.66 5.42
C HIS A 337 2.06 -0.76 6.33
N GLN A 338 1.53 0.37 6.79
CA GLN A 338 2.22 1.29 7.69
C GLN A 338 1.95 1.03 9.18
N GLY A 339 0.98 0.17 9.50
CA GLY A 339 0.52 -0.03 10.87
C GLY A 339 -0.48 1.03 11.35
N ARG A 340 -1.11 0.76 12.50
CA ARG A 340 -2.07 1.69 13.14
C ARG A 340 -1.42 2.68 14.08
N ALA A 341 -0.20 2.38 14.53
CA ALA A 341 0.56 3.25 15.40
C ALA A 341 1.06 4.44 14.57
N ILE A 342 0.79 5.65 15.05
CA ILE A 342 1.35 6.84 14.44
C ILE A 342 2.83 6.96 14.84
N ARG A 343 3.68 7.23 13.86
CA ARG A 343 5.11 7.51 14.03
C ARG A 343 5.40 8.87 13.42
N SER A 344 5.64 9.86 14.27
CA SER A 344 5.82 11.25 13.85
C SER A 344 7.29 11.65 13.91
N ARG A 345 7.67 12.46 12.94
CA ARG A 345 8.94 13.18 12.96
C ARG A 345 8.92 14.26 14.01
N SER A 346 10.09 14.62 14.53
CA SER A 346 10.19 15.77 15.43
C SER A 346 9.94 17.07 14.66
N ARG A 347 9.50 18.10 15.39
CA ARG A 347 9.39 19.47 14.88
C ARG A 347 10.73 19.94 14.29
N GLY A 348 11.84 19.64 14.94
CA GLY A 348 13.18 20.00 14.47
C GLY A 348 13.52 19.38 13.11
N SER A 349 13.23 18.09 12.91
CA SER A 349 13.45 17.43 11.63
C SER A 349 12.61 18.03 10.51
N VAL A 350 11.32 18.30 10.77
CA VAL A 350 10.43 18.90 9.78
C VAL A 350 10.91 20.29 9.37
N LEU A 351 11.30 21.13 10.33
CA LEU A 351 11.82 22.48 10.05
C LEU A 351 13.17 22.44 9.32
N ALA A 352 14.04 21.49 9.66
CA ALA A 352 15.32 21.33 8.98
C ALA A 352 15.13 20.92 7.51
N GLU A 353 14.18 20.03 7.21
CA GLU A 353 13.85 19.68 5.83
C GLU A 353 13.14 20.82 5.11
N ALA A 354 12.23 21.54 5.76
CA ALA A 354 11.60 22.74 5.20
C ALA A 354 12.65 23.77 4.76
N LYS A 355 13.71 23.97 5.57
CA LYS A 355 14.86 24.80 5.21
C LYS A 355 15.62 24.24 4.00
N ARG A 356 16.00 22.97 4.00
CA ARG A 356 16.69 22.35 2.85
C ARG A 356 15.88 22.42 1.57
N LEU A 357 14.55 22.32 1.68
CA LEU A 357 13.64 22.41 0.54
C LEU A 357 13.72 23.77 -0.16
N THR A 358 14.06 24.85 0.56
CA THR A 358 14.23 26.18 -0.06
C THR A 358 15.47 26.28 -0.95
N GLU A 359 16.42 25.36 -0.79
CA GLU A 359 17.66 25.25 -1.56
C GLU A 359 17.50 24.32 -2.78
N VAL A 360 16.38 23.58 -2.87
CA VAL A 360 16.10 22.69 -4.00
C VAL A 360 15.82 23.50 -5.26
N ARG A 361 16.45 23.10 -6.37
CA ARG A 361 16.29 23.76 -7.68
C ARG A 361 14.82 23.85 -8.08
N GLY A 362 14.37 25.07 -8.37
CA GLY A 362 13.00 25.34 -8.81
C GLY A 362 11.97 25.38 -7.68
N PHE A 363 12.39 25.54 -6.42
CA PHE A 363 11.50 25.87 -5.32
C PHE A 363 10.91 27.28 -5.51
N ASP A 364 9.60 27.40 -5.43
CA ASP A 364 8.83 28.61 -5.71
C ASP A 364 8.26 29.24 -4.42
N GLY A 365 8.87 28.94 -3.26
CA GLY A 365 8.36 29.40 -1.97
C GLY A 365 7.11 28.66 -1.49
N SER A 366 6.57 27.69 -2.23
CA SER A 366 5.38 26.95 -1.82
C SER A 366 5.72 25.56 -1.28
N ILE A 367 5.32 25.31 -0.03
CA ILE A 367 5.18 23.96 0.51
C ILE A 367 3.74 23.52 0.25
N SER A 368 3.59 22.71 -0.80
CA SER A 368 2.32 22.21 -1.34
C SER A 368 1.56 21.30 -0.38
N ASP A 369 2.27 20.63 0.54
CA ASP A 369 1.66 19.79 1.56
C ASP A 369 2.59 19.61 2.75
N VAL A 370 2.04 19.76 3.96
CA VAL A 370 2.65 19.29 5.21
C VAL A 370 1.72 18.24 5.77
N GLY A 371 2.04 16.97 5.50
CA GLY A 371 1.04 15.91 5.55
C GLY A 371 1.58 14.51 5.80
N GLY A 372 0.70 13.55 5.61
CA GLY A 372 0.93 12.12 5.86
C GLY A 372 -0.35 11.35 5.49
N PRO A 373 -0.48 10.07 5.89
CA PRO A 373 -1.68 9.28 5.60
C PRO A 373 -3.00 10.00 5.95
N SER A 374 -3.02 10.75 7.04
CA SER A 374 -4.01 11.80 7.29
C SER A 374 -3.32 12.94 8.03
N ALA A 375 -3.30 14.14 7.45
CA ALA A 375 -2.39 15.22 7.89
C ALA A 375 -2.47 15.52 9.40
N ASN A 376 -3.69 15.64 9.92
CA ASN A 376 -3.98 16.00 11.31
C ASN A 376 -3.85 14.84 12.31
N MET A 377 -3.05 13.81 12.00
CA MET A 377 -2.66 12.75 12.93
C MET A 377 -1.25 12.95 13.52
N TRP A 378 -0.49 13.95 13.08
CA TRP A 378 0.85 14.20 13.62
C TRP A 378 0.83 14.35 15.14
N GLY A 379 1.81 13.76 15.83
CA GLY A 379 1.89 13.70 17.29
C GLY A 379 0.92 12.69 17.94
N GLY A 380 0.12 11.99 17.14
CA GLY A 380 -0.79 10.94 17.61
C GLY A 380 -0.06 9.80 18.32
N ARG A 381 -0.62 9.29 19.41
CA ARG A 381 -0.10 8.10 20.12
C ARG A 381 -1.20 7.34 20.85
N CYS A 382 -1.00 6.03 21.02
CA CYS A 382 -1.82 5.23 21.92
C CYS A 382 -1.20 5.25 23.32
N ALA A 383 -1.98 5.62 24.34
CA ALA A 383 -1.60 5.58 25.75
C ALA A 383 -2.04 4.28 26.45
N GLY A 384 -2.48 3.27 25.69
CA GLY A 384 -2.80 1.93 26.17
C GLY A 384 -1.90 0.89 25.53
N ASP A 385 -2.02 -0.35 25.97
CA ASP A 385 -1.26 -1.48 25.42
C ASP A 385 -1.82 -1.90 24.05
N MET A 386 -1.00 -1.77 23.00
CA MET A 386 -1.35 -2.19 21.65
C MET A 386 -1.20 -3.69 21.43
N ALA A 387 -0.38 -4.40 22.22
CA ALA A 387 -0.14 -5.84 22.05
C ALA A 387 -1.39 -6.69 22.35
N THR A 388 -2.30 -6.15 23.17
CA THR A 388 -3.53 -6.83 23.62
C THR A 388 -4.81 -6.10 23.20
N CYS A 389 -4.70 -5.01 22.43
CA CYS A 389 -5.84 -4.16 22.10
C CYS A 389 -6.85 -4.88 21.17
N PRO A 390 -8.13 -4.98 21.55
CA PRO A 390 -9.13 -5.70 20.76
C PRO A 390 -9.77 -4.83 19.67
N ARG A 391 -9.52 -3.52 19.65
CA ARG A 391 -10.17 -2.61 18.71
C ARG A 391 -9.63 -2.83 17.31
N ALA A 392 -10.50 -2.80 16.29
CA ALA A 392 -10.09 -2.79 14.88
C ALA A 392 -9.73 -1.37 14.37
N SER A 393 -10.21 -0.33 15.05
CA SER A 393 -9.98 1.08 14.74
C SER A 393 -9.84 1.91 16.02
N CYS A 394 -8.91 2.86 16.02
CA CYS A 394 -8.79 3.83 17.12
C CYS A 394 -9.88 4.91 17.04
N LEU A 395 -10.55 5.08 15.91
CA LEU A 395 -11.41 6.23 15.63
C LEU A 395 -12.90 5.87 15.46
N THR A 396 -13.22 4.59 15.23
CA THR A 396 -14.61 4.12 15.02
C THR A 396 -14.95 2.99 16.00
N PRO A 397 -16.17 2.94 16.57
CA PRO A 397 -17.32 3.84 16.33
C PRO A 397 -17.17 5.25 16.92
N THR A 398 -16.33 5.38 17.94
CA THR A 398 -15.94 6.64 18.56
C THR A 398 -14.42 6.68 18.73
N ILE A 399 -13.87 7.89 18.88
CA ILE A 399 -12.46 8.10 19.15
C ILE A 399 -12.11 7.42 20.49
N CYS A 400 -11.12 6.54 20.45
CA CYS A 400 -10.65 5.80 21.60
C CYS A 400 -10.06 6.76 22.65
N LYS A 401 -10.47 6.62 23.92
CA LYS A 401 -9.95 7.44 25.04
C LYS A 401 -8.43 7.36 25.22
N HIS A 402 -7.81 6.26 24.77
CA HIS A 402 -6.36 6.06 24.82
C HIS A 402 -5.63 6.68 23.63
N PHE A 403 -6.31 6.97 22.51
CA PHE A 403 -5.68 7.63 21.38
C PHE A 403 -5.58 9.13 21.66
N LYS A 404 -4.36 9.60 21.92
CA LYS A 404 -4.04 10.99 22.21
C LYS A 404 -3.47 11.62 20.95
N VAL A 405 -4.08 12.71 20.50
CA VAL A 405 -3.59 13.53 19.40
C VAL A 405 -3.91 14.99 19.72
N ASP A 406 -2.94 15.86 19.55
CA ASP A 406 -3.07 17.28 19.83
C ASP A 406 -3.19 18.03 18.49
N GLN A 407 -4.40 18.52 18.21
CA GLN A 407 -4.67 19.24 16.96
C GLN A 407 -4.00 20.63 16.97
N GLY A 408 -3.95 21.30 18.13
CA GLY A 408 -3.28 22.59 18.29
C GLY A 408 -1.79 22.50 18.00
N ALA A 409 -1.11 21.49 18.55
CA ALA A 409 0.31 21.26 18.29
C ALA A 409 0.63 21.03 16.79
N PHE A 410 -0.29 20.41 16.04
CA PHE A 410 -0.14 20.28 14.59
C PHE A 410 -0.27 21.64 13.89
N VAL A 411 -1.21 22.51 14.30
CA VAL A 411 -1.30 23.87 13.76
C VAL A 411 -0.04 24.67 14.06
N ASP A 412 0.47 24.58 15.28
CA ASP A 412 1.69 25.30 15.67
C ASP A 412 2.93 24.78 14.92
N LEU A 413 2.94 23.53 14.44
CA LEU A 413 3.94 23.02 13.51
C LEU A 413 3.81 23.68 12.13
N LEU A 414 2.60 23.81 11.60
CA LEU A 414 2.35 24.45 10.31
C LEU A 414 2.80 25.92 10.32
N GLU A 415 2.51 26.65 11.39
CA GLU A 415 2.98 28.03 11.57
C GLU A 415 4.50 28.11 11.61
N ALA A 416 5.15 27.19 12.31
CA ALA A 416 6.60 27.13 12.37
C ALA A 416 7.23 26.90 11.00
N VAL A 417 6.62 26.03 10.18
CA VAL A 417 7.05 25.79 8.80
C VAL A 417 6.84 27.05 7.95
N SER A 418 5.73 27.78 8.14
CA SER A 418 5.49 29.07 7.47
C SER A 418 6.52 30.13 7.85
N GLY A 419 7.09 30.07 9.06
CA GLY A 419 8.11 31.00 9.53
C GLY A 419 9.53 30.72 9.01
N VAL A 420 9.75 29.64 8.25
CA VAL A 420 11.07 29.31 7.69
C VAL A 420 11.43 30.32 6.59
N PRO A 421 12.61 30.96 6.64
CA PRO A 421 13.04 31.90 5.60
C PRO A 421 13.04 31.26 4.21
N GLY A 422 12.40 31.94 3.25
CA GLY A 422 12.21 31.45 1.87
C GLY A 422 10.87 30.74 1.63
N VAL A 423 10.15 30.33 2.69
CA VAL A 423 8.79 29.79 2.57
C VAL A 423 7.80 30.96 2.52
N ARG A 424 6.93 30.95 1.51
CA ARG A 424 5.87 31.95 1.27
C ARG A 424 4.48 31.40 1.55
N HIS A 425 4.26 30.14 1.21
CA HIS A 425 2.95 29.49 1.34
C HIS A 425 3.11 28.08 1.90
N VAL A 426 2.31 27.76 2.92
CA VAL A 426 2.18 26.41 3.48
C VAL A 426 0.74 25.97 3.32
N ARG A 427 0.53 24.78 2.76
CA ARG A 427 -0.80 24.19 2.58
C ARG A 427 -0.85 22.81 3.21
N VAL A 428 -2.07 22.38 3.56
CA VAL A 428 -2.37 20.98 3.88
C VAL A 428 -3.27 20.42 2.79
N ALA A 429 -2.65 19.77 1.81
CA ALA A 429 -3.32 19.15 0.67
C ALA A 429 -3.63 17.66 0.90
N SER A 430 -2.98 17.03 1.87
CA SER A 430 -3.31 15.70 2.38
C SER A 430 -4.71 15.66 2.99
N GLY A 431 -5.33 14.47 3.03
CA GLY A 431 -6.68 14.29 3.56
C GLY A 431 -6.79 14.55 5.07
N TRP A 432 -7.90 15.13 5.52
CA TRP A 432 -8.15 15.43 6.93
C TRP A 432 -9.13 14.43 7.56
N ARG A 433 -8.87 14.08 8.82
CA ARG A 433 -9.84 13.39 9.67
C ARG A 433 -10.79 14.37 10.31
N MET A 434 -12.01 14.42 9.78
CA MET A 434 -13.07 15.33 10.22
C MET A 434 -13.45 15.11 11.68
N ASP A 435 -13.51 13.86 12.12
CA ASP A 435 -13.78 13.48 13.50
C ASP A 435 -12.70 13.97 14.47
N LEU A 436 -11.42 13.85 14.11
CA LEU A 436 -10.31 14.41 14.90
C LEU A 436 -10.33 15.94 14.90
N GLY A 437 -10.53 16.57 13.75
CA GLY A 437 -10.59 18.03 13.66
C GLY A 437 -11.75 18.61 14.45
N LEU A 438 -12.91 17.97 14.43
CA LEU A 438 -14.09 18.42 15.20
C LEU A 438 -13.96 18.20 16.71
N ALA A 439 -12.99 17.39 17.17
CA ALA A 439 -12.67 17.28 18.59
C ALA A 439 -11.96 18.54 19.12
N ASP A 440 -11.37 19.35 18.24
CA ASP A 440 -10.79 20.65 18.56
C ASP A 440 -11.21 21.71 17.51
N PRO A 441 -12.42 22.29 17.63
CA PRO A 441 -12.94 23.27 16.69
C PRO A 441 -12.07 24.53 16.54
N ALA A 442 -11.30 24.88 17.57
CA ALA A 442 -10.44 26.07 17.55
C ALA A 442 -9.23 25.83 16.63
N ALA A 443 -8.53 24.70 16.82
CA ALA A 443 -7.43 24.30 15.94
C ALA A 443 -7.92 24.08 14.50
N LEU A 444 -9.04 23.36 14.31
CA LEU A 444 -9.61 23.16 12.98
C LEU A 444 -9.96 24.49 12.30
N GLY A 445 -10.51 25.46 13.04
CA GLY A 445 -10.80 26.78 12.48
C GLY A 445 -9.53 27.51 12.01
N ARG A 446 -8.43 27.47 12.77
CA ARG A 446 -7.13 28.00 12.33
C ARG A 446 -6.65 27.30 11.06
N MET A 447 -6.73 25.96 11.00
CA MET A 447 -6.38 25.19 9.80
C MET A 447 -7.14 25.63 8.54
N VAL A 448 -8.45 25.83 8.65
CA VAL A 448 -9.29 26.28 7.53
C VAL A 448 -8.87 27.68 7.07
N ARG A 449 -8.74 28.62 8.01
CA ARG A 449 -8.43 30.02 7.70
C ARG A 449 -7.05 30.20 7.11
N GLU A 450 -6.04 29.47 7.59
CA GLU A 450 -4.63 29.76 7.29
C GLU A 450 -4.04 28.81 6.25
N PHE A 451 -4.31 27.51 6.36
CA PHE A 451 -3.56 26.47 5.64
C PHE A 451 -4.34 25.78 4.51
N THR A 452 -5.56 26.23 4.22
CA THR A 452 -6.37 25.70 3.11
C THR A 452 -6.09 26.45 1.80
N GLY A 453 -5.63 25.70 0.79
CA GLY A 453 -5.26 26.13 -0.57
C GLY A 453 -6.35 26.81 -1.40
N GLY A 454 -7.60 26.60 -0.99
CA GLY A 454 -8.79 26.79 -1.81
C GLY A 454 -9.66 25.54 -1.77
N GLN A 455 -9.06 24.36 -1.63
CA GLN A 455 -9.78 23.09 -1.47
C GLN A 455 -9.30 22.33 -0.24
N ALA A 456 -10.23 21.85 0.58
CA ALA A 456 -9.97 20.89 1.64
C ALA A 456 -10.45 19.50 1.22
N LYS A 457 -9.54 18.53 1.21
CA LYS A 457 -9.84 17.15 0.84
C LYS A 457 -10.24 16.38 2.09
N VAL A 458 -11.47 15.85 2.08
CA VAL A 458 -12.00 15.03 3.17
C VAL A 458 -12.70 13.81 2.59
N ALA A 459 -12.75 12.73 3.36
CA ALA A 459 -13.30 11.47 2.91
C ALA A 459 -14.48 11.07 3.81
N PRO A 460 -15.70 11.55 3.53
CA PRO A 460 -16.91 11.01 4.15
C PRO A 460 -17.20 9.60 3.63
N GLU A 461 -16.73 9.25 2.43
CA GLU A 461 -16.89 7.96 1.72
C GLU A 461 -18.33 7.64 1.31
N HIS A 462 -19.31 7.85 2.18
CA HIS A 462 -20.70 7.47 1.93
C HIS A 462 -21.67 8.29 2.80
N THR A 463 -22.96 8.35 2.45
CA THR A 463 -24.03 9.03 3.23
C THR A 463 -24.83 8.09 4.15
N SER A 464 -25.02 6.84 3.72
CA SER A 464 -25.65 5.78 4.52
C SER A 464 -24.78 5.33 5.71
N ASP A 465 -25.25 5.58 6.93
CA ASP A 465 -24.58 5.15 8.17
C ASP A 465 -24.41 3.63 8.27
N ARG A 466 -25.31 2.86 7.66
CA ARG A 466 -25.19 1.39 7.58
C ARG A 466 -23.95 0.98 6.80
N VAL A 467 -23.72 1.62 5.64
CA VAL A 467 -22.53 1.38 4.81
C VAL A 467 -21.28 1.91 5.51
N LEU A 468 -21.34 3.09 6.14
CA LEU A 468 -20.21 3.67 6.89
C LEU A 468 -19.73 2.80 8.05
N ARG A 469 -20.65 2.10 8.75
CA ARG A 469 -20.27 1.12 9.78
C ARG A 469 -19.44 -0.03 9.22
N LEU A 470 -19.84 -0.59 8.07
CA LEU A 470 -19.08 -1.64 7.39
C LEU A 470 -17.72 -1.14 6.91
N MET A 471 -17.64 0.14 6.50
CA MET A 471 -16.40 0.84 6.14
C MET A 471 -15.47 1.14 7.34
N ARG A 472 -15.96 0.99 8.58
CA ARG A 472 -15.33 1.48 9.81
C ARG A 472 -15.06 2.99 9.76
N LYS A 473 -16.07 3.76 9.37
CA LYS A 473 -16.07 5.23 9.29
C LYS A 473 -17.08 5.83 10.28
N PRO A 474 -16.89 7.09 10.73
CA PRO A 474 -17.87 7.77 11.56
C PRO A 474 -19.19 8.01 10.81
N PRO A 475 -20.31 8.27 11.52
CA PRO A 475 -21.60 8.61 10.91
C PRO A 475 -21.52 9.84 10.00
N PHE A 476 -22.41 9.92 9.02
CA PHE A 476 -22.40 10.98 8.02
C PHE A 476 -22.63 12.39 8.63
N ALA A 477 -23.35 12.48 9.76
CA ALA A 477 -23.53 13.72 10.51
C ALA A 477 -22.20 14.39 10.93
N VAL A 478 -21.09 13.64 11.04
CA VAL A 478 -19.75 14.21 11.28
C VAL A 478 -19.29 15.07 10.09
N PHE A 479 -19.60 14.65 8.86
CA PHE A 479 -19.30 15.45 7.67
C PHE A 479 -20.17 16.71 7.62
N GLU A 480 -21.46 16.62 7.95
CA GLU A 480 -22.36 17.79 7.97
C GLU A 480 -21.86 18.87 8.93
N ARG A 481 -21.52 18.48 10.17
CA ARG A 481 -20.90 19.39 11.14
C ARG A 481 -19.56 19.97 10.67
N PHE A 482 -18.76 19.18 9.95
CA PHE A 482 -17.51 19.67 9.37
C PHE A 482 -17.79 20.75 8.32
N LEU A 483 -18.80 20.57 7.47
CA LEU A 483 -19.18 21.57 6.46
C LEU A 483 -19.65 22.88 7.10
N GLU A 484 -20.44 22.81 8.17
CA GLU A 484 -20.89 23.99 8.91
C GLU A 484 -19.71 24.79 9.47
N LEU A 485 -18.77 24.11 10.13
CA LEU A 485 -17.56 24.74 10.65
C LEU A 485 -16.71 25.31 9.51
N PHE A 486 -16.45 24.52 8.46
CA PHE A 486 -15.66 24.95 7.33
C PHE A 486 -16.23 26.21 6.68
N SER A 487 -17.52 26.23 6.36
CA SER A 487 -18.19 27.39 5.76
C SER A 487 -18.09 28.63 6.64
N ARG A 488 -18.28 28.50 7.96
CA ARG A 488 -18.18 29.61 8.90
C ARG A 488 -16.76 30.19 8.94
N GLU A 489 -15.75 29.33 9.03
CA GLU A 489 -14.36 29.76 9.17
C GLU A 489 -13.79 30.29 7.85
N SER A 490 -14.16 29.73 6.70
CA SER A 490 -13.86 30.30 5.38
C SER A 490 -14.45 31.70 5.21
N GLY A 491 -15.71 31.91 5.63
CA GLY A 491 -16.35 33.22 5.63
C GLY A 491 -15.62 34.23 6.53
N ARG A 492 -15.19 33.83 7.72
CA ARG A 492 -14.36 34.66 8.63
C ARG A 492 -13.01 35.05 8.03
N ALA A 493 -12.41 34.17 7.23
CA ALA A 493 -11.17 34.48 6.52
C ALA A 493 -11.37 35.35 5.26
N GLY A 494 -12.62 35.60 4.85
CA GLY A 494 -12.92 36.28 3.58
C GLY A 494 -12.43 35.49 2.36
N LYS A 495 -12.31 34.16 2.47
CA LYS A 495 -11.77 33.30 1.40
C LYS A 495 -12.87 32.47 0.77
N GLU A 496 -12.84 32.39 -0.54
CA GLU A 496 -13.62 31.43 -1.32
C GLU A 496 -12.91 30.07 -1.28
N GLN A 497 -13.42 29.15 -0.46
CA GLN A 497 -12.84 27.83 -0.25
C GLN A 497 -13.92 26.75 -0.36
N TYR A 498 -13.50 25.56 -0.78
CA TYR A 498 -14.39 24.46 -1.11
C TYR A 498 -13.97 23.17 -0.42
N VAL A 499 -14.94 22.33 -0.09
CA VAL A 499 -14.69 20.97 0.38
C VAL A 499 -14.80 20.02 -0.80
N VAL A 500 -13.79 19.17 -0.98
CA VAL A 500 -13.77 18.12 -2.00
C VAL A 500 -13.98 16.77 -1.29
N PRO A 501 -15.22 16.24 -1.30
CA PRO A 501 -15.51 14.96 -0.68
C PRO A 501 -15.04 13.80 -1.58
N TYR A 502 -14.32 12.86 -0.99
CA TYR A 502 -14.02 11.56 -1.60
C TYR A 502 -15.15 10.60 -1.24
N LEU A 503 -15.81 10.08 -2.26
CA LEU A 503 -16.99 9.23 -2.14
C LEU A 503 -16.73 7.87 -2.78
N MET A 504 -17.42 6.85 -2.30
CA MET A 504 -17.26 5.48 -2.74
C MET A 504 -18.60 4.86 -3.12
N SER A 505 -18.61 4.16 -4.25
CA SER A 505 -19.75 3.40 -4.78
C SER A 505 -19.41 1.90 -4.84
N ALA A 506 -20.42 1.04 -4.91
CA ALA A 506 -20.25 -0.42 -5.03
C ALA A 506 -19.45 -1.09 -3.89
N PHE A 507 -19.40 -0.45 -2.72
CA PHE A 507 -18.84 -1.05 -1.51
C PHE A 507 -19.74 -2.22 -1.04
N PRO A 508 -19.20 -3.32 -0.44
CA PRO A 508 -20.03 -4.41 0.09
C PRO A 508 -21.07 -3.91 1.09
N GLY A 509 -22.35 -4.19 0.81
CA GLY A 509 -23.51 -3.67 1.55
C GLY A 509 -24.12 -2.38 0.98
N CYS A 510 -23.51 -1.74 -0.01
CA CYS A 510 -24.07 -0.56 -0.70
C CYS A 510 -25.04 -1.01 -1.81
N THR A 511 -26.25 -0.45 -1.82
CA THR A 511 -27.30 -0.72 -2.81
C THR A 511 -27.52 0.49 -3.73
N VAL A 512 -28.24 0.29 -4.84
CA VAL A 512 -28.68 1.39 -5.72
C VAL A 512 -29.49 2.45 -4.96
N ALA A 513 -30.34 2.03 -4.00
CA ALA A 513 -31.13 2.96 -3.19
C ALA A 513 -30.24 3.85 -2.30
N ASP A 514 -29.17 3.29 -1.73
CA ASP A 514 -28.18 4.06 -0.98
C ASP A 514 -27.49 5.11 -1.87
N MET A 515 -27.16 4.75 -3.12
CA MET A 515 -26.56 5.66 -4.10
C MET A 515 -27.54 6.76 -4.55
N GLN A 516 -28.82 6.43 -4.73
CA GLN A 516 -29.87 7.41 -5.06
C GLN A 516 -30.08 8.41 -3.92
N ALA A 517 -30.11 7.95 -2.67
CA ALA A 517 -30.17 8.82 -1.50
C ALA A 517 -28.94 9.73 -1.41
N MET A 518 -27.75 9.21 -1.70
CA MET A 518 -26.53 10.02 -1.80
C MET A 518 -26.65 11.09 -2.89
N ALA A 519 -27.08 10.71 -4.10
CA ALA A 519 -27.23 11.64 -5.22
C ALA A 519 -28.24 12.75 -4.90
N ALA A 520 -29.38 12.41 -4.28
CA ALA A 520 -30.38 13.37 -3.84
C ALA A 520 -29.82 14.38 -2.82
N TRP A 521 -29.02 13.91 -1.84
CA TRP A 521 -28.41 14.77 -0.83
C TRP A 521 -27.44 15.80 -1.45
N PHE A 522 -26.60 15.39 -2.41
CA PHE A 522 -25.70 16.30 -3.12
C PHE A 522 -26.45 17.24 -4.06
N ALA A 523 -27.45 16.72 -4.80
CA ALA A 523 -28.27 17.53 -5.70
C ALA A 523 -29.03 18.64 -4.95
N GLY A 524 -29.55 18.35 -3.75
CA GLY A 524 -30.20 19.33 -2.88
C GLY A 524 -29.30 20.49 -2.44
N ARG A 525 -27.97 20.34 -2.57
CA ARG A 525 -26.97 21.39 -2.31
C ARG A 525 -26.38 21.98 -3.60
N GLY A 526 -26.88 21.59 -4.76
CA GLY A 526 -26.33 21.97 -6.06
C GLY A 526 -24.94 21.36 -6.35
N TRP A 527 -24.52 20.35 -5.60
CA TRP A 527 -23.19 19.76 -5.72
C TRP A 527 -23.16 18.65 -6.77
N LYS A 528 -22.08 18.62 -7.55
CA LYS A 528 -21.78 17.55 -8.51
C LYS A 528 -20.40 16.97 -8.16
N PRO A 529 -20.34 15.96 -7.28
CA PRO A 529 -19.07 15.41 -6.84
C PRO A 529 -18.38 14.69 -8.01
N ASN A 530 -17.14 15.09 -8.29
CA ASN A 530 -16.32 14.48 -9.35
C ASN A 530 -15.37 13.39 -8.81
N GLN A 531 -15.15 13.34 -7.49
CA GLN A 531 -14.25 12.40 -6.82
C GLN A 531 -15.04 11.21 -6.25
N VAL A 532 -15.70 10.48 -7.14
CA VAL A 532 -16.37 9.23 -6.80
C VAL A 532 -15.50 8.07 -7.27
N GLN A 533 -15.13 7.19 -6.37
CA GLN A 533 -14.41 5.96 -6.68
C GLN A 533 -15.37 4.77 -6.64
N CYS A 534 -15.33 3.91 -7.65
CA CYS A 534 -15.93 2.59 -7.54
C CYS A 534 -15.01 1.68 -6.72
N PHE A 535 -15.56 1.03 -5.70
CA PHE A 535 -14.81 0.19 -4.77
C PHE A 535 -14.04 -0.91 -5.51
N ILE A 536 -12.74 -1.03 -5.22
CA ILE A 536 -11.90 -2.14 -5.69
C ILE A 536 -11.60 -3.02 -4.48
N PRO A 537 -11.95 -4.32 -4.51
CA PRO A 537 -11.54 -5.28 -3.49
C PRO A 537 -10.01 -5.44 -3.46
N LEU A 538 -9.34 -4.64 -2.63
CA LEU A 538 -7.89 -4.68 -2.49
C LEU A 538 -7.43 -5.91 -1.68
N PRO A 539 -6.39 -6.64 -2.12
CA PRO A 539 -5.90 -7.82 -1.41
C PRO A 539 -5.62 -7.58 0.07
N GLY A 540 -5.99 -8.56 0.90
CA GLY A 540 -5.76 -8.54 2.34
C GLY A 540 -6.63 -7.57 3.14
N THR A 541 -7.51 -6.79 2.51
CA THR A 541 -8.42 -5.88 3.23
C THR A 541 -9.68 -6.60 3.70
N ALA A 542 -10.19 -6.21 4.87
CA ALA A 542 -11.44 -6.75 5.42
C ALA A 542 -12.62 -6.57 4.44
N ALA A 543 -12.67 -5.45 3.71
CA ALA A 543 -13.69 -5.21 2.69
C ALA A 543 -13.57 -6.14 1.47
N ALA A 544 -12.37 -6.54 1.07
CA ALA A 544 -12.22 -7.56 0.04
C ALA A 544 -12.69 -8.93 0.51
N ALA A 545 -12.47 -9.28 1.78
CA ALA A 545 -13.01 -10.50 2.37
C ALA A 545 -14.55 -10.50 2.43
N MET A 546 -15.16 -9.37 2.84
CA MET A 546 -16.62 -9.20 2.80
C MET A 546 -17.16 -9.33 1.37
N TYR A 547 -16.51 -8.68 0.40
CA TYR A 547 -16.87 -8.76 -1.02
C TYR A 547 -16.87 -10.20 -1.52
N PHE A 548 -15.81 -10.95 -1.23
CA PHE A 548 -15.66 -12.33 -1.70
C PHE A 548 -16.65 -13.29 -1.02
N ALA A 549 -16.84 -13.14 0.29
CA ALA A 549 -17.72 -14.03 1.05
C ALA A 549 -19.21 -13.72 0.87
N GLY A 550 -19.57 -12.49 0.46
CA GLY A 550 -20.96 -12.03 0.46
C GLY A 550 -21.52 -11.84 1.88
N LEU A 551 -20.64 -11.64 2.87
CA LEU A 551 -20.97 -11.56 4.29
C LEU A 551 -20.32 -10.33 4.92
N ASP A 552 -20.93 -9.78 5.98
CA ASP A 552 -20.27 -8.82 6.85
C ASP A 552 -19.25 -9.50 7.77
N LEU A 553 -18.49 -8.71 8.53
CA LEU A 553 -17.48 -9.24 9.44
C LEU A 553 -18.04 -10.06 10.62
N ALA A 554 -19.35 -9.98 10.88
CA ALA A 554 -20.04 -10.80 11.87
C ALA A 554 -20.64 -12.08 11.26
N GLY A 555 -20.56 -12.25 9.93
CA GLY A 555 -21.07 -13.41 9.21
C GLY A 555 -22.51 -13.26 8.71
N ASN A 556 -23.11 -12.07 8.77
CA ASN A 556 -24.45 -11.83 8.22
C ASN A 556 -24.39 -11.62 6.70
N PRO A 557 -25.38 -12.08 5.93
CA PRO A 557 -25.44 -11.82 4.49
C PRO A 557 -25.42 -10.33 4.13
N LEU A 558 -24.63 -9.97 3.12
CA LEU A 558 -24.57 -8.63 2.55
C LEU A 558 -24.87 -8.67 1.05
N HIS A 559 -25.50 -7.61 0.57
CA HIS A 559 -25.54 -7.34 -0.86
C HIS A 559 -24.15 -6.97 -1.37
N VAL A 560 -23.69 -7.62 -2.44
CA VAL A 560 -22.42 -7.31 -3.11
C VAL A 560 -22.70 -7.13 -4.60
N ALA A 561 -22.31 -5.98 -5.14
CA ALA A 561 -22.31 -5.75 -6.57
C ALA A 561 -21.14 -6.52 -7.20
N ASP A 562 -21.39 -7.76 -7.63
CA ASP A 562 -20.35 -8.69 -8.07
C ASP A 562 -19.98 -8.54 -9.55
N SER A 563 -20.94 -8.12 -10.38
CA SER A 563 -20.78 -7.93 -11.82
C SER A 563 -20.35 -6.50 -12.17
N ASP A 564 -19.56 -6.37 -13.24
CA ASP A 564 -19.14 -5.05 -13.75
C ASP A 564 -20.35 -4.18 -14.14
N ALA A 565 -21.44 -4.79 -14.63
CA ALA A 565 -22.67 -4.09 -15.00
C ALA A 565 -23.38 -3.48 -13.79
N GLU A 566 -23.51 -4.22 -12.69
CA GLU A 566 -24.14 -3.74 -11.46
C GLU A 566 -23.28 -2.67 -10.77
N ARG A 567 -21.96 -2.90 -10.71
CA ARG A 567 -21.00 -1.92 -10.18
C ARG A 567 -21.06 -0.62 -10.96
N LEU A 568 -21.12 -0.69 -12.29
CA LEU A 568 -21.25 0.47 -13.17
C LEU A 568 -22.61 1.16 -12.98
N HIS A 569 -23.69 0.39 -12.82
CA HIS A 569 -25.02 0.92 -12.57
C HIS A 569 -25.04 1.75 -11.26
N GLN A 570 -24.51 1.21 -10.15
CA GLN A 570 -24.39 1.96 -8.90
C GLN A 570 -23.52 3.22 -9.06
N HIS A 571 -22.38 3.11 -9.75
CA HIS A 571 -21.45 4.22 -9.95
C HIS A 571 -22.08 5.37 -10.76
N ALA A 572 -22.82 5.03 -11.82
CA ALA A 572 -23.45 5.99 -12.71
C ALA A 572 -24.56 6.83 -12.04
N VAL A 573 -25.08 6.42 -10.87
CA VAL A 573 -26.08 7.19 -10.12
C VAL A 573 -25.54 8.56 -9.69
N LEU A 574 -24.26 8.64 -9.29
CA LEU A 574 -23.59 9.92 -8.99
C LEU A 574 -22.95 10.55 -10.23
N GLY A 575 -22.48 9.71 -11.15
CA GLY A 575 -21.85 10.11 -12.40
C GLY A 575 -22.87 10.52 -13.47
N GLY A 576 -23.56 11.65 -13.28
CA GLY A 576 -24.54 12.15 -14.24
C GLY A 576 -24.04 12.10 -15.70
N ALA A 577 -24.75 11.35 -16.55
CA ALA A 577 -24.75 11.29 -18.02
C ALA A 577 -23.40 11.20 -18.81
N ARG A 578 -22.22 11.40 -18.22
CA ARG A 578 -20.94 11.46 -18.95
C ARG A 578 -20.33 10.10 -19.29
N GLU A 579 -20.81 9.00 -18.71
CA GLU A 579 -20.36 7.65 -19.06
C GLU A 579 -21.27 6.90 -20.05
N LYS A 580 -22.36 7.52 -20.55
CA LYS A 580 -23.12 6.93 -21.68
C LYS A 580 -22.26 6.75 -22.95
N ARG A 581 -21.07 7.37 -23.02
CA ARG A 581 -20.10 7.18 -24.12
C ARG A 581 -19.12 6.01 -23.92
N LEU A 582 -19.18 5.30 -22.80
CA LEU A 582 -18.44 4.05 -22.61
C LEU A 582 -19.27 2.80 -22.99
N GLY A 583 -20.54 2.99 -23.36
CA GLY A 583 -21.39 2.01 -24.04
C GLY A 583 -21.28 2.17 -25.56
N GLY A 584 -20.14 1.79 -26.12
CA GLY A 584 -19.96 1.70 -27.56
C GLY A 584 -20.74 0.50 -28.12
N ARG A 585 -21.68 0.80 -29.02
CA ARG A 585 -22.54 -0.08 -29.82
C ARG A 585 -21.93 -1.44 -30.15
N GLY A 586 -22.65 -2.48 -29.77
CA GLY A 586 -22.50 -3.84 -30.25
C GLY A 586 -23.84 -4.53 -30.17
N ASP A 587 -24.81 -4.07 -30.96
CA ASP A 587 -26.06 -4.80 -31.19
C ASP A 587 -25.72 -6.05 -31.99
N GLY A 588 -25.53 -7.16 -31.28
CA GLY A 588 -25.54 -8.52 -31.79
C GLY A 588 -26.38 -9.38 -30.85
N PRO A 589 -27.26 -10.24 -31.35
CA PRO A 589 -28.20 -10.97 -30.51
C PRO A 589 -27.47 -11.93 -29.57
N PRO A 590 -28.03 -12.24 -28.39
CA PRO A 590 -27.35 -13.00 -27.35
C PRO A 590 -27.09 -14.43 -27.82
N ARG A 591 -25.82 -14.83 -27.86
CA ARG A 591 -25.44 -16.25 -27.99
C ARG A 591 -25.59 -16.92 -26.64
N HIS A 592 -26.58 -17.80 -26.54
CA HIS A 592 -26.69 -18.82 -25.49
C HIS A 592 -25.48 -19.76 -25.50
N GLN A 593 -24.67 -19.73 -24.45
CA GLN A 593 -23.85 -20.85 -23.93
C GLN A 593 -23.79 -20.62 -22.41
N GLY A 594 -24.21 -21.53 -21.52
CA GLY A 594 -24.09 -22.97 -21.56
C GLY A 594 -23.07 -23.38 -20.49
N ASP A 595 -23.60 -23.77 -19.32
CA ASP A 595 -22.99 -24.53 -18.21
C ASP A 595 -21.80 -23.96 -17.40
N ARG A 596 -22.16 -23.58 -16.16
CA ARG A 596 -21.27 -23.56 -15.00
C ARG A 596 -20.97 -25.00 -14.57
N LEU A 597 -19.77 -25.49 -14.82
CA LEU A 597 -19.27 -26.73 -14.21
C LEU A 597 -18.98 -26.49 -12.73
N ARG A 598 -19.84 -27.03 -11.86
CA ARG A 598 -19.52 -27.33 -10.46
C ARG A 598 -18.62 -28.59 -10.43
N PRO A 599 -17.58 -28.68 -9.58
CA PRO A 599 -16.87 -29.93 -9.38
C PRO A 599 -17.75 -30.86 -8.53
N GLN A 600 -18.18 -31.99 -9.10
CA GLN A 600 -18.76 -33.09 -8.33
C GLN A 600 -17.67 -34.01 -7.79
N SER A 601 -17.97 -34.54 -6.61
CA SER A 601 -17.19 -35.41 -5.73
C SER A 601 -16.80 -36.76 -6.35
N ALA A 602 -15.77 -37.35 -5.74
CA ALA A 602 -15.13 -38.63 -6.07
C ALA A 602 -16.08 -39.84 -6.22
N PRO A 603 -15.65 -40.92 -6.92
CA PRO A 603 -16.34 -42.20 -6.86
C PRO A 603 -15.62 -43.20 -5.94
N ALA A 604 -16.41 -43.89 -5.12
CA ALA A 604 -16.07 -45.16 -4.51
C ALA A 604 -16.92 -46.27 -5.18
N GLY A 605 -16.38 -47.48 -5.31
CA GLY A 605 -17.18 -48.69 -5.44
C GLY A 605 -16.89 -49.58 -6.65
N ARG A 606 -16.29 -50.74 -6.37
CA ARG A 606 -16.02 -51.90 -7.25
C ARG A 606 -17.31 -52.60 -7.71
N PHE A 607 -17.26 -53.29 -8.86
CA PHE A 607 -17.36 -54.76 -9.03
C PHE A 607 -17.43 -55.17 -10.53
N PRO A 608 -17.24 -56.45 -10.91
CA PRO A 608 -16.41 -56.84 -12.06
C PRO A 608 -17.18 -57.56 -13.17
N GLY A 609 -16.58 -57.69 -14.36
CA GLY A 609 -17.13 -58.54 -15.41
C GLY A 609 -16.30 -58.49 -16.68
N GLY A 610 -15.37 -59.44 -16.82
CA GLY A 610 -14.53 -59.53 -18.00
C GLY A 610 -15.27 -60.06 -19.24
N ARG A 611 -14.71 -59.76 -20.42
CA ARG A 611 -14.40 -60.76 -21.46
C ARG A 611 -13.54 -60.12 -22.55
N LYS A 612 -12.46 -60.84 -22.87
CA LYS A 612 -11.53 -60.62 -24.00
C LYS A 612 -12.20 -60.90 -25.35
N LYS A 613 -11.77 -60.16 -26.39
CA LYS A 613 -11.38 -60.59 -27.77
C LYS A 613 -11.33 -59.34 -28.65
N GLU A 614 -10.16 -58.76 -28.88
CA GLU A 614 -9.26 -58.94 -30.05
C GLU A 614 -9.62 -58.08 -31.29
N PRO A 615 -8.62 -57.64 -32.08
CA PRO A 615 -8.70 -56.43 -32.90
C PRO A 615 -8.77 -56.72 -34.42
N ARG A 616 -9.08 -55.67 -35.20
CA ARG A 616 -8.80 -55.40 -36.63
C ARG A 616 -9.83 -54.34 -37.08
N ARG A 617 -9.52 -53.19 -37.67
CA ARG A 617 -8.39 -52.67 -38.46
C ARG A 617 -8.19 -51.19 -38.16
#